data_AF-A0A7J7K7M0-F1
#
_entry.id   AF-A0A7J7K7M0-F1
#
_cell.length_a   1.000
_cell.length_b   1.000
_cell.length_c   1.000
_cell.angle_alpha   90.00
_cell.angle_beta   90.00
_cell.angle_gamma   90.00
#
_symmetry.space_group_name_H-M   'P 1'
#
loop_
_entity.id
_entity.type
_entity.pdbx_description
1 polymer ?
#
loop_
_entity_poly.entity_id
_entity_poly.type
_entity_poly.pdbx_seq_one_letter_code
_entity_poly.pdbx_strand_id
1 'polypeptide(L)'
;MRTILLSIISLLNEPNTFSPANVDASVMYRRWRDSKGKDKEYESIIKKQVTSTYADAEHDGVVVPRTLEEYCVKGKPHEKDDSGEIADFYDDDDDYFDDYDDEDCIYESDDNDSGNEES
;
A
#
# COMPACT_ATOMS: atom_id res chain seq x y z
N MET A 1 6.80 7.50 11.07
CA MET A 1 5.47 7.90 10.55
C MET A 1 5.33 7.76 9.02
N ARG A 2 6.30 8.21 8.21
CA ARG A 2 6.23 8.18 6.73
C ARG A 2 5.92 6.80 6.13
N THR A 3 6.63 5.76 6.56
CA THR A 3 6.48 4.39 6.02
C THR A 3 5.10 3.81 6.28
N ILE A 4 4.54 4.05 7.47
CA ILE A 4 3.22 3.53 7.87
C ILE A 4 2.12 4.09 6.96
N LEU A 5 2.15 5.39 6.68
CA LEU A 5 1.15 6.05 5.82
C LEU A 5 1.18 5.49 4.38
N LEU A 6 2.37 5.27 3.83
CA LEU A 6 2.52 4.65 2.51
C LEU A 6 1.97 3.21 2.50
N SER A 7 2.23 2.43 3.56
CA SER A 7 1.67 1.09 3.70
C SER A 7 0.13 1.11 3.79
N ILE A 8 -0.46 2.06 4.50
CA ILE A 8 -1.92 2.20 4.58
C ILE A 8 -2.53 2.53 3.21
N ILE A 9 -1.93 3.47 2.47
CA ILE A 9 -2.39 3.83 1.11
C ILE A 9 -2.31 2.61 0.19
N SER A 10 -1.23 1.84 0.27
CA SER A 10 -1.08 0.59 -0.49
C SER A 10 -2.17 -0.44 -0.14
N LEU A 11 -2.48 -0.63 1.15
CA LEU A 11 -3.56 -1.53 1.59
C LEU A 11 -4.96 -1.09 1.13
N LEU A 12 -5.21 0.22 1.04
CA LEU A 12 -6.48 0.73 0.52
C LEU A 12 -6.63 0.50 -0.98
N ASN A 13 -5.51 0.56 -1.73
CA ASN A 13 -5.51 0.28 -3.17
C ASN A 13 -5.66 -1.22 -3.46
N GLU A 14 -4.99 -2.06 -2.67
CA GLU A 14 -4.98 -3.52 -2.80
C GLU A 14 -5.30 -4.19 -1.45
N PRO A 15 -6.59 -4.38 -1.13
CA PRO A 15 -7.01 -4.99 0.13
C PRO A 15 -6.48 -6.43 0.29
N ASN A 16 -5.98 -6.76 1.50
CA ASN A 16 -5.61 -8.14 1.83
C ASN A 16 -6.86 -9.02 2.01
N THR A 17 -7.01 -10.02 1.14
CA THR A 17 -8.14 -10.97 1.17
C THR A 17 -7.79 -12.36 1.71
N PHE A 18 -6.50 -12.63 2.00
CA PHE A 18 -6.03 -13.87 2.58
C PHE A 18 -6.21 -13.89 4.11
N SER A 19 -5.96 -12.74 4.75
CA SER A 19 -6.19 -12.54 6.19
C SER A 19 -6.97 -11.24 6.42
N PRO A 20 -8.28 -11.22 6.13
CA PRO A 20 -9.07 -10.00 6.22
C PRO A 20 -9.46 -9.68 7.67
N ALA A 21 -9.36 -8.41 8.05
CA ALA A 21 -9.91 -7.94 9.33
C ALA A 21 -11.46 -7.98 9.35
N ASN A 22 -12.10 -7.76 8.19
CA ASN A 22 -13.53 -7.87 8.00
C ASN A 22 -13.82 -8.89 6.89
N VAL A 23 -14.35 -10.05 7.28
CA VAL A 23 -14.61 -11.18 6.37
C VAL A 23 -15.70 -10.82 5.35
N ASP A 24 -16.78 -10.15 5.78
CA ASP A 24 -17.90 -9.80 4.89
C ASP A 24 -17.46 -8.82 3.81
N ALA A 25 -16.73 -7.77 4.20
CA ALA A 25 -16.16 -6.81 3.25
C ALA A 25 -15.20 -7.48 2.27
N SER A 26 -14.41 -8.45 2.74
CA SER A 26 -13.51 -9.24 1.89
C SER A 26 -14.26 -10.07 0.85
N VAL A 27 -15.35 -10.73 1.25
CA VAL A 27 -16.21 -11.49 0.34
C VAL A 27 -16.85 -10.57 -0.71
N MET A 28 -17.40 -9.42 -0.28
CA MET A 28 -18.01 -8.44 -1.17
C MET A 28 -17.00 -7.87 -2.18
N TYR A 29 -15.79 -7.52 -1.72
CA TYR A 29 -14.71 -7.03 -2.58
C TYR A 29 -14.33 -8.06 -3.65
N ARG A 30 -14.13 -9.33 -3.28
CA ARG A 30 -13.83 -10.41 -4.24
C ARG A 30 -14.96 -10.59 -5.26
N ARG A 31 -16.22 -10.63 -4.82
CA ARG A 31 -17.39 -10.72 -5.73
C ARG A 31 -17.41 -9.57 -6.73
N TRP A 32 -17.22 -8.33 -6.28
CA TRP A 32 -17.14 -7.15 -7.14
C TRP A 32 -15.99 -7.27 -8.16
N ARG A 33 -14.79 -7.63 -7.70
CA ARG A 33 -13.59 -7.78 -8.54
C ARG A 33 -13.75 -8.90 -9.58
N ASP A 34 -14.11 -10.09 -9.14
CA ASP A 34 -14.18 -11.30 -9.96
C ASP A 34 -15.34 -11.21 -10.99
N SER A 35 -16.41 -10.49 -10.63
CA SER A 35 -17.52 -10.18 -11.55
C SER A 35 -17.20 -9.05 -12.55
N LYS A 36 -16.01 -8.44 -12.47
CA LYS A 36 -15.59 -7.27 -13.27
C LYS A 36 -16.55 -6.07 -13.12
N GLY A 37 -16.99 -5.81 -11.89
CA GLY A 37 -17.85 -4.67 -11.56
C GLY A 37 -19.33 -4.85 -11.92
N LYS A 38 -19.77 -6.08 -12.27
CA LYS A 38 -21.20 -6.39 -12.45
C LYS A 38 -21.94 -6.39 -11.12
N ASP A 39 -21.34 -6.99 -10.10
CA ASP A 39 -21.82 -6.90 -8.74
C ASP A 39 -21.47 -5.52 -8.17
N LYS A 40 -22.48 -4.73 -7.80
CA LYS A 40 -22.32 -3.33 -7.36
C LYS A 40 -22.42 -3.13 -5.86
N GLU A 41 -22.60 -4.20 -5.09
CA GLU A 41 -22.83 -4.14 -3.66
C GLU A 41 -21.69 -3.42 -2.92
N TYR A 42 -20.45 -3.86 -3.17
CA TYR A 42 -19.25 -3.25 -2.58
C TYR A 42 -19.08 -1.77 -2.98
N GLU A 43 -19.16 -1.47 -4.29
CA GLU A 43 -19.03 -0.10 -4.82
C GLU A 43 -20.09 0.85 -4.24
N SER A 44 -21.33 0.38 -4.08
CA SER A 44 -22.45 1.16 -3.55
C SER A 44 -22.20 1.59 -2.11
N ILE A 45 -21.67 0.69 -1.28
CA ILE A 45 -21.34 0.98 0.12
C ILE A 45 -20.25 2.06 0.21
N ILE A 46 -19.17 1.92 -0.57
CA ILE A 46 -18.09 2.92 -0.60
C ILE A 46 -18.62 4.29 -1.04
N LYS A 47 -19.43 4.35 -2.09
CA LYS A 47 -20.05 5.61 -2.56
C LYS A 47 -20.94 6.26 -1.51
N LYS A 48 -21.72 5.46 -0.79
CA LYS A 48 -22.58 5.96 0.29
C LYS A 48 -21.73 6.56 1.42
N GLN A 49 -20.67 5.88 1.83
CA GLN A 49 -19.76 6.33 2.89
C GLN A 49 -19.02 7.62 2.50
N VAL A 50 -18.45 7.70 1.29
CA VAL A 50 -17.81 8.93 0.78
C VAL A 50 -18.81 10.09 0.73
N THR A 51 -20.06 9.81 0.38
CA THR A 51 -21.09 10.85 0.35
C THR A 51 -21.43 11.34 1.76
N SER A 52 -21.50 10.44 2.75
CA SER A 52 -21.78 10.84 4.13
C SER A 52 -20.70 11.73 4.73
N THR A 53 -19.43 11.56 4.35
CA THR A 53 -18.32 12.35 4.90
C THR A 53 -18.30 13.80 4.39
N TYR A 54 -19.09 14.16 3.37
CA TYR A 54 -19.15 15.55 2.91
C TYR A 54 -19.76 16.50 3.96
N ALA A 55 -20.72 16.02 4.74
CA ALA A 55 -21.31 16.83 5.81
C ALA A 55 -20.28 17.11 6.92
N ASP A 56 -19.46 16.11 7.26
CA ASP A 56 -18.37 16.26 8.23
C ASP A 56 -17.31 17.24 7.72
N ALA A 57 -16.95 17.15 6.44
CA ALA A 57 -16.00 18.09 5.82
C ALA A 57 -16.51 19.54 5.83
N GLU A 58 -17.81 19.75 5.57
CA GLU A 58 -18.43 21.08 5.63
C GLU A 58 -18.45 21.62 7.06
N HIS A 59 -18.82 20.79 8.03
CA HIS A 59 -18.81 21.15 9.45
C HIS A 59 -17.42 21.57 9.93
N ASP A 60 -16.38 20.87 9.47
CA ASP A 60 -14.99 21.14 9.83
C ASP A 60 -14.34 22.25 8.99
N GLY A 61 -15.07 22.82 8.02
CA GLY A 61 -14.57 23.85 7.11
C GLY A 61 -13.45 23.35 6.17
N VAL A 62 -13.38 22.05 5.92
CA VAL A 62 -12.36 21.39 5.10
C VAL A 62 -12.85 21.25 3.65
N VAL A 63 -12.07 21.79 2.71
CA VAL A 63 -12.32 21.61 1.27
C VAL A 63 -11.60 20.36 0.78
N VAL A 64 -12.35 19.33 0.40
CA VAL A 64 -11.81 18.07 -0.12
C VAL A 64 -11.29 18.26 -1.56
N PRO A 65 -10.00 18.00 -1.84
CA PRO A 65 -9.44 18.06 -3.19
C PRO A 65 -10.15 17.10 -4.15
N ARG A 66 -10.44 17.55 -5.38
CA ARG A 66 -11.07 16.72 -6.41
C ARG A 66 -10.23 16.55 -7.67
N THR A 67 -9.15 17.33 -7.79
CA THR A 67 -8.19 17.25 -8.89
C THR A 67 -6.82 16.78 -8.36
N LEU A 68 -5.99 16.25 -9.25
CA LEU A 68 -4.65 15.81 -8.87
C LEU A 68 -3.80 17.01 -8.42
N GLU A 69 -3.99 18.14 -9.06
CA GLU A 69 -3.30 19.39 -8.78
C GLU A 69 -3.64 19.91 -7.37
N GLU A 70 -4.93 19.86 -6.99
CA GLU A 70 -5.38 20.22 -5.64
C GLU A 70 -4.90 19.21 -4.58
N TYR A 71 -4.82 17.92 -4.93
CA TYR A 71 -4.36 16.89 -4.01
C TYR A 71 -2.85 16.97 -3.76
N CYS A 72 -2.07 17.28 -4.80
CA CYS A 72 -0.60 17.31 -4.77
C CYS A 72 -0.02 18.71 -4.52
N VAL A 73 -0.78 19.61 -3.88
CA VAL A 73 -0.28 20.97 -3.57
C VAL A 73 0.98 20.84 -2.73
N LYS A 74 2.13 21.14 -3.34
CA LYS A 74 3.36 21.36 -2.61
C LYS A 74 3.10 22.55 -1.71
N GLY A 75 3.10 22.33 -0.40
CA GLY A 75 2.98 23.42 0.58
C GLY A 75 3.93 24.54 0.16
N LYS A 76 3.46 25.79 0.18
CA LYS A 76 4.36 26.93 0.07
C LYS A 76 5.50 26.67 1.04
N PRO A 77 6.78 26.77 0.63
CA PRO A 77 7.86 26.68 1.60
C PRO A 77 7.50 27.66 2.71
N HIS A 78 7.33 27.15 3.93
CA HIS A 78 7.40 28.00 5.11
C HIS A 78 8.67 28.83 4.89
N GLU A 79 8.57 30.17 4.92
CA GLU A 79 9.74 31.02 4.89
C GLU A 79 10.64 30.50 6.02
N LYS A 80 11.67 29.75 5.64
CA LYS A 80 12.67 29.25 6.56
C LYS A 80 13.55 30.45 6.78
N ASP A 81 13.52 30.96 8.00
CA ASP A 81 14.64 31.71 8.53
C ASP A 81 15.94 30.97 8.18
N ASP A 82 16.88 31.79 7.75
CA ASP A 82 18.22 31.49 7.26
C ASP A 82 18.98 30.50 8.18
N SER A 83 19.12 29.25 7.75
CA SER A 83 20.22 28.37 8.17
C SER A 83 20.37 27.24 7.15
N GLY A 84 21.13 27.51 6.09
CA GLY A 84 21.59 26.49 5.16
C GLY A 84 22.59 25.56 5.84
N GLU A 85 22.29 24.25 5.88
CA GLU A 85 23.26 23.18 6.19
C GLU A 85 22.58 21.80 6.03
N ILE A 86 22.19 21.41 4.80
CA ILE A 86 21.83 19.99 4.50
C ILE A 86 22.26 19.61 3.07
N ALA A 87 23.34 20.21 2.55
CA ALA A 87 23.83 19.93 1.20
C ALA A 87 25.07 19.02 1.16
N ASP A 88 25.67 18.69 2.31
CA ASP A 88 27.04 18.13 2.37
C ASP A 88 27.13 16.67 2.85
N PHE A 89 26.04 15.88 2.79
CA PHE A 89 26.06 14.47 3.26
C PHE A 89 26.13 13.42 2.13
N TYR A 90 26.19 13.82 0.86
CA TYR A 90 26.19 12.89 -0.28
C TYR A 90 27.45 12.98 -1.14
N ASP A 91 28.61 13.15 -0.50
CA ASP A 91 29.90 13.18 -1.21
C ASP A 91 31.00 12.52 -0.36
N ASP A 92 30.81 11.25 -0.02
CA ASP A 92 31.93 10.37 0.33
C ASP A 92 31.75 9.03 -0.39
N ASP A 93 32.58 8.86 -1.41
CA ASP A 93 32.90 7.60 -2.07
C ASP A 93 33.18 6.52 -1.03
N ASP A 94 32.52 5.38 -1.13
CA ASP A 94 33.14 4.11 -0.76
C ASP A 94 32.62 3.03 -1.72
N ASP A 95 33.31 2.98 -2.86
CA ASP A 95 33.45 1.81 -3.72
C ASP A 95 33.92 0.60 -2.91
N TYR A 96 33.00 -0.22 -2.41
CA TYR A 96 33.28 -1.62 -2.06
C TYR A 96 32.48 -2.56 -2.94
N PHE A 97 32.96 -2.68 -4.18
CA PHE A 97 32.91 -3.94 -4.91
C PHE A 97 33.80 -4.94 -4.15
N ASP A 98 33.20 -5.81 -3.35
CA ASP A 98 33.86 -7.05 -2.91
C ASP A 98 33.01 -8.24 -3.34
N ASP A 99 33.60 -8.93 -4.30
CA ASP A 99 33.21 -10.16 -4.94
C ASP A 99 33.53 -11.31 -3.98
N TYR A 100 32.51 -11.83 -3.29
CA TYR A 100 32.58 -13.17 -2.70
C TYR A 100 31.55 -14.06 -3.39
N ASP A 101 32.00 -14.59 -4.52
CA ASP A 101 31.78 -15.98 -4.90
C ASP A 101 32.10 -16.92 -3.72
N ASP A 102 31.44 -18.07 -3.74
CA ASP A 102 31.79 -19.34 -3.07
C ASP A 102 30.83 -19.90 -1.98
N GLU A 103 30.34 -21.09 -2.32
CA GLU A 103 29.86 -22.20 -1.49
C GLU A 103 28.34 -22.35 -1.21
N ASP A 104 27.65 -22.86 -2.23
CA ASP A 104 26.90 -24.12 -2.18
C ASP A 104 26.39 -24.59 -0.80
N CYS A 105 25.20 -24.14 -0.42
CA CYS A 105 24.39 -24.83 0.60
C CYS A 105 23.39 -25.77 -0.08
N ILE A 106 23.92 -26.85 -0.67
CA ILE A 106 23.16 -28.02 -1.11
C ILE A 106 22.66 -28.77 0.13
N TYR A 107 21.38 -28.65 0.45
CA TYR A 107 20.70 -29.62 1.31
C TYR A 107 19.94 -30.62 0.42
N GLU A 108 20.71 -31.52 -0.19
CA GLU A 108 20.21 -32.79 -0.67
C GLU A 108 20.07 -33.73 0.53
N SER A 109 18.83 -34.09 0.85
CA SER A 109 18.52 -35.38 1.46
C SER A 109 17.08 -35.74 1.10
N ASP A 110 16.98 -36.40 -0.05
CA ASP A 110 16.34 -37.70 -0.26
C ASP A 110 14.88 -37.86 0.20
N ASP A 111 14.02 -37.92 -0.83
CA ASP A 111 13.12 -39.05 -1.09
C ASP A 111 12.42 -39.72 0.09
N ASN A 112 11.10 -39.53 0.16
CA ASN A 112 10.23 -40.71 0.02
C ASN A 112 8.85 -40.34 -0.55
N ASP A 113 8.72 -40.59 -1.86
CA ASP A 113 7.48 -40.92 -2.55
C ASP A 113 6.75 -42.06 -1.83
N SER A 114 5.49 -41.84 -1.47
CA SER A 114 4.53 -42.92 -1.28
C SER A 114 3.17 -42.43 -1.70
N GLY A 115 2.91 -42.56 -3.00
CA GLY A 115 1.56 -42.70 -3.54
C GLY A 115 0.76 -43.73 -2.75
N ASN A 116 -0.47 -43.36 -2.40
CA ASN A 116 -1.48 -44.28 -1.89
C ASN A 116 -2.69 -44.19 -2.83
N GLU A 117 -2.64 -44.98 -3.90
CA GLU A 117 -3.79 -45.39 -4.70
C GLU A 117 -4.40 -46.62 -4.03
N GLU A 118 -5.55 -46.50 -3.38
CA GLU A 118 -6.25 -47.68 -2.87
C GLU A 118 -7.77 -47.56 -3.09
N SER A 119 -8.21 -48.25 -4.15
CA SER A 119 -9.53 -48.88 -4.41
C SER A 119 -10.80 -48.04 -4.56
#